data_AF-A0A942KL13-F1
#
_entry.id   AF-A0A942KL13-F1
#
_cell.length_a   1.000
_cell.length_b   1.000
_cell.length_c   1.000
_cell.angle_alpha   90.00
_cell.angle_beta   90.00
_cell.angle_gamma   90.00
#
_symmetry.space_group_name_H-M   'P 1'
#
loop_
_entity.id
_entity.type
_entity.pdbx_description
1 polymer ?
#
loop_
_entity_poly.entity_id
_entity_poly.type
_entity_poly.pdbx_seq_one_letter_code
_entity_poly.pdbx_strand_id
1 'polypeptide(L)'
;MGVKSKLFKKAAEIMMPEAIEIGMKLGNDIYEQQKSLIKVPDLKDVLLEEALRVLKDELKLVPTVAIARPNISYVEGSEFEVVLAEPRFGTKVKPGTTIKVYYLTNEVIEKSKKMLSSVIYEFKAPKVIGLNIYEARTELESLGLRIYEKIEQPNIHFVKKEDGQVTRLTYPNGSRVGSKLKTGARILVYYVNDEIITQSRLILSEKEKNKKEMLGKINKVTSNVAKGISENTANAKKSISSKIGKTLGKKKKKSEESK
;
A
#
# COMPACT_ATOMS: atom_id res chain seq x y z
N MET A 1 28.49 -34.77 -63.01
CA MET A 1 27.14 -35.30 -63.28
C MET A 1 26.56 -35.91 -62.01
N GLY A 2 25.32 -35.55 -61.66
CA GLY A 2 24.30 -36.44 -61.12
C GLY A 2 24.45 -37.03 -59.71
N VAL A 3 23.81 -36.41 -58.70
CA VAL A 3 23.22 -37.15 -57.56
C VAL A 3 21.93 -36.48 -57.02
N LYS A 4 21.75 -35.16 -57.15
CA LYS A 4 20.62 -34.45 -56.52
C LYS A 4 19.26 -34.53 -57.24
N SER A 5 19.17 -35.06 -58.46
CA SER A 5 17.91 -35.02 -59.26
C SER A 5 17.05 -36.29 -59.20
N LYS A 6 17.54 -37.40 -58.62
CA LYS A 6 16.80 -38.68 -58.61
C LYS A 6 15.87 -38.87 -57.41
N LEU A 7 16.08 -38.14 -56.32
CA LEU A 7 15.23 -38.20 -55.11
C LEU A 7 13.95 -37.37 -55.25
N PHE A 8 14.01 -36.22 -55.93
CA PHE A 8 12.82 -35.38 -56.16
C PHE A 8 11.86 -35.96 -57.22
N LYS A 9 12.36 -36.72 -58.21
CA LYS A 9 11.48 -37.36 -59.22
C LYS A 9 10.74 -38.58 -58.68
N LYS A 10 11.31 -39.32 -57.71
CA LYS A 10 10.63 -40.49 -57.11
C LYS A 10 9.57 -40.13 -56.07
N ALA A 11 9.63 -38.94 -55.47
CA ALA A 11 8.61 -38.50 -54.52
C ALA A 11 7.29 -38.06 -55.20
N ALA A 12 7.34 -37.72 -56.49
CA ALA A 12 6.16 -37.35 -57.28
C ALA A 12 5.41 -38.57 -57.87
N GLU A 13 6.05 -39.74 -57.98
CA GLU A 13 5.46 -40.97 -58.53
C GLU A 13 4.73 -41.84 -57.47
N ILE A 14 4.82 -41.50 -56.18
CA ILE A 14 4.17 -42.22 -55.07
C ILE A 14 3.00 -41.38 -54.51
N MET A 15 2.33 -40.61 -55.34
CA MET A 15 0.97 -40.16 -55.03
C MET A 15 0.02 -41.15 -55.69
N MET A 16 -0.41 -42.16 -54.93
CA MET A 16 -1.49 -43.05 -55.34
C MET A 16 -2.69 -42.18 -55.78
N PRO A 17 -3.30 -42.43 -56.96
CA PRO A 17 -4.46 -41.67 -57.44
C PRO A 17 -5.58 -41.58 -56.39
N GLU A 18 -5.75 -42.66 -55.61
CA GLU A 18 -6.71 -42.76 -54.51
C GLU A 18 -6.44 -41.76 -53.38
N ALA A 19 -5.17 -41.47 -53.05
CA ALA A 19 -4.82 -40.49 -52.01
C ALA A 19 -5.08 -39.04 -52.46
N ILE A 20 -4.88 -38.75 -53.76
CA ILE A 20 -5.24 -37.45 -54.35
C ILE A 20 -6.76 -37.30 -54.36
N GLU A 21 -7.50 -38.35 -54.74
CA GLU A 21 -8.96 -38.33 -54.78
C GLU A 21 -9.59 -38.20 -53.38
N ILE A 22 -9.05 -38.88 -52.37
CA ILE A 22 -9.46 -38.74 -50.97
C ILE A 22 -9.14 -37.33 -50.46
N GLY A 23 -7.97 -36.78 -50.79
CA GLY A 23 -7.58 -35.42 -50.42
C GLY A 23 -8.46 -34.35 -51.08
N MET A 24 -8.86 -34.56 -52.34
CA MET A 24 -9.78 -33.67 -53.06
C MET A 24 -11.22 -33.78 -52.56
N LYS A 25 -11.71 -35.00 -52.22
CA LYS A 25 -13.02 -35.21 -51.61
C LYS A 25 -13.11 -34.58 -50.22
N LEU A 26 -12.11 -34.82 -49.35
CA LEU A 26 -12.03 -34.12 -48.05
C LEU A 26 -11.94 -32.61 -48.22
N GLY A 27 -11.14 -32.13 -49.17
CA GLY A 27 -11.00 -30.70 -49.46
C GLY A 27 -12.31 -30.05 -49.91
N ASN A 28 -13.06 -30.72 -50.80
CA ASN A 28 -14.36 -30.24 -51.28
C ASN A 28 -15.43 -30.32 -50.19
N ASP A 29 -15.48 -31.40 -49.40
CA ASP A 29 -16.42 -31.53 -48.28
C ASP A 29 -16.18 -30.46 -47.21
N ILE A 30 -14.91 -30.16 -46.90
CA ILE A 30 -14.55 -29.07 -45.98
C ILE A 30 -14.90 -27.70 -46.58
N TYR A 31 -14.70 -27.51 -47.88
CA TYR A 31 -15.01 -26.26 -48.60
C TYR A 31 -16.52 -26.00 -48.68
N GLU A 32 -17.33 -27.01 -48.97
CA GLU A 32 -18.79 -26.92 -48.98
C GLU A 32 -19.37 -26.76 -47.56
N GLN A 33 -18.79 -27.45 -46.57
CA GLN A 33 -19.15 -27.25 -45.17
C GLN A 33 -18.86 -25.82 -44.70
N GLN A 34 -17.78 -25.17 -45.18
CA GLN A 34 -17.49 -23.77 -44.83
C GLN A 34 -18.43 -22.76 -45.50
N LYS A 35 -18.96 -23.05 -46.70
CA LYS A 35 -19.95 -22.19 -47.39
C LYS A 35 -21.32 -22.18 -46.71
N SER A 36 -21.67 -23.25 -46.00
CA SER A 36 -22.97 -23.42 -45.33
C SER A 36 -23.01 -22.93 -43.88
N LEU A 37 -21.90 -22.42 -43.34
CA LEU A 37 -21.86 -21.90 -41.98
C LEU A 37 -22.45 -20.49 -41.88
N ILE A 38 -23.27 -20.30 -40.85
CA ILE A 38 -23.89 -19.02 -40.50
C ILE A 38 -23.02 -18.35 -39.45
N LYS A 39 -22.67 -17.08 -39.66
CA LYS A 39 -21.98 -16.28 -38.65
C LYS A 39 -23.01 -15.80 -37.64
N VAL A 40 -22.79 -16.09 -36.36
CA VAL A 40 -23.61 -15.54 -35.27
C VAL A 40 -23.34 -14.03 -35.19
N PRO A 41 -24.36 -13.17 -35.35
CA PRO A 41 -24.20 -11.72 -35.27
C PRO A 41 -23.85 -11.31 -33.84
N ASP A 42 -23.30 -10.11 -33.69
CA ASP A 42 -23.14 -9.51 -32.36
C ASP A 42 -24.47 -8.95 -31.91
N LEU A 43 -25.04 -9.57 -30.88
CA LEU A 43 -26.33 -9.19 -30.29
C LEU A 43 -26.12 -8.68 -28.86
N LYS A 44 -24.89 -8.28 -28.52
CA LYS A 44 -24.59 -7.62 -27.25
C LYS A 44 -25.35 -6.29 -27.20
N ASP A 45 -25.87 -5.96 -26.02
CA ASP A 45 -26.60 -4.73 -25.73
C ASP A 45 -27.98 -4.62 -26.44
N VAL A 46 -28.45 -5.72 -27.04
CA VAL A 46 -29.78 -5.84 -27.67
C VAL A 46 -30.78 -6.43 -26.68
N LEU A 47 -32.06 -6.06 -26.79
CA LEU A 47 -33.13 -6.65 -25.98
C LEU A 47 -33.31 -8.14 -26.33
N LEU A 48 -33.56 -8.96 -25.30
CA LEU A 48 -33.69 -10.41 -25.42
C LEU A 48 -34.67 -10.83 -26.52
N GLU A 49 -35.85 -10.21 -26.57
CA GLU A 49 -36.88 -10.55 -27.56
C GLU A 49 -36.42 -10.35 -29.00
N GLU A 50 -35.74 -9.23 -29.26
CA GLU A 50 -35.20 -8.91 -30.58
C GLU A 50 -34.05 -9.85 -30.95
N ALA A 51 -33.15 -10.13 -30.00
CA ALA A 51 -32.08 -11.09 -30.21
C ALA A 51 -32.61 -12.50 -30.54
N LEU A 52 -33.66 -12.96 -29.86
CA LEU A 52 -34.31 -14.25 -30.13
C LEU A 52 -34.94 -14.29 -31.51
N ARG A 53 -35.60 -13.19 -31.93
CA ARG A 53 -36.20 -13.04 -33.26
C ARG A 53 -35.13 -13.15 -34.36
N VAL A 54 -34.03 -12.42 -34.25
CA VAL A 54 -32.93 -12.46 -35.24
C VAL A 54 -32.34 -13.87 -35.33
N LEU A 55 -32.06 -14.51 -34.20
CA LEU A 55 -31.46 -15.85 -34.20
C LEU A 55 -32.38 -16.92 -34.80
N LYS A 56 -33.68 -16.85 -34.51
CA LYS A 56 -34.65 -17.86 -34.95
C LYS A 56 -35.14 -17.61 -36.38
N ASP A 57 -35.61 -16.40 -36.66
CA ASP A 57 -36.37 -16.10 -37.87
C ASP A 57 -35.44 -15.78 -39.04
N GLU A 58 -34.35 -15.04 -38.81
CA GLU A 58 -33.42 -14.64 -39.87
C GLU A 58 -32.33 -15.69 -40.10
N LEU A 59 -31.83 -16.29 -39.02
CA LEU A 59 -30.65 -17.17 -39.07
C LEU A 59 -30.98 -18.66 -38.93
N LYS A 60 -32.25 -19.03 -38.67
CA LYS A 60 -32.69 -20.43 -38.51
C LYS A 60 -31.85 -21.20 -37.48
N LEU A 61 -31.41 -20.51 -36.42
CA LEU A 61 -30.73 -21.10 -35.27
C LEU A 61 -31.75 -21.40 -34.17
N VAL A 62 -31.34 -22.20 -33.18
CA VAL A 62 -32.21 -22.59 -32.06
C VAL A 62 -31.79 -21.81 -30.81
N PRO A 63 -32.39 -20.66 -30.50
CA PRO A 63 -32.00 -19.92 -29.32
C PRO A 63 -32.54 -20.56 -28.04
N THR A 64 -31.74 -20.54 -26.99
CA THR A 64 -32.08 -20.92 -25.62
C THR A 64 -31.66 -19.79 -24.68
N VAL A 65 -32.41 -19.55 -23.61
CA VAL A 65 -32.15 -18.41 -22.71
C VAL A 65 -31.60 -18.86 -21.37
N ALA A 66 -30.71 -18.04 -20.80
CA ALA A 66 -30.18 -18.23 -19.46
C ALA A 66 -29.96 -16.87 -18.78
N ILE A 67 -30.13 -16.81 -17.47
CA ILE A 67 -29.82 -15.59 -16.70
C ILE A 67 -28.28 -15.46 -16.58
N ALA A 68 -27.75 -14.28 -16.88
CA ALA A 68 -26.33 -14.00 -16.75
C ALA A 68 -25.87 -14.06 -15.28
N ARG A 69 -24.62 -14.48 -15.05
CA ARG A 69 -23.99 -14.40 -13.72
C ARG A 69 -23.65 -12.93 -13.39
N PRO A 70 -23.84 -12.45 -12.16
CA PRO A 70 -23.46 -11.09 -11.78
C PRO A 70 -22.00 -10.76 -12.10
N ASN A 71 -21.76 -9.58 -12.68
CA ASN A 71 -20.44 -9.09 -13.06
C ASN A 71 -20.44 -7.56 -13.00
N ILE A 72 -19.34 -6.97 -12.54
CA ILE A 72 -19.14 -5.51 -12.44
C ILE A 72 -19.36 -4.82 -13.80
N SER A 73 -19.10 -5.48 -14.93
CA SER A 73 -19.38 -4.94 -16.26
C SER A 73 -20.86 -4.71 -16.57
N TYR A 74 -21.79 -5.23 -15.75
CA TYR A 74 -23.25 -5.16 -15.98
C TYR A 74 -23.93 -4.09 -15.11
N VAL A 75 -23.16 -3.25 -14.40
CA VAL A 75 -23.69 -2.22 -13.50
C VAL A 75 -24.55 -1.19 -14.22
N GLU A 76 -24.20 -0.87 -15.46
CA GLU A 76 -24.89 0.10 -16.33
C GLU A 76 -25.84 -0.58 -17.34
N GLY A 77 -25.96 -1.91 -17.29
CA GLY A 77 -26.84 -2.65 -18.18
C GLY A 77 -28.32 -2.48 -17.83
N SER A 78 -29.17 -2.77 -18.81
CA SER A 78 -30.63 -2.70 -18.73
C SER A 78 -31.25 -4.07 -18.53
N GLU A 79 -32.48 -4.10 -18.02
CA GLU A 79 -33.22 -5.36 -17.87
C GLU A 79 -33.50 -6.00 -19.24
N PHE A 80 -33.40 -7.33 -19.31
CA PHE A 80 -33.54 -8.13 -20.53
C PHE A 80 -32.51 -7.85 -21.62
N GLU A 81 -31.46 -7.11 -21.32
CA GLU A 81 -30.36 -6.87 -22.25
C GLU A 81 -29.47 -8.11 -22.38
N VAL A 82 -29.08 -8.45 -23.60
CA VAL A 82 -28.20 -9.57 -23.91
C VAL A 82 -26.74 -9.17 -23.72
N VAL A 83 -26.00 -9.97 -22.96
CA VAL A 83 -24.59 -9.68 -22.63
C VAL A 83 -23.60 -10.67 -23.19
N LEU A 84 -24.05 -11.91 -23.44
CA LEU A 84 -23.19 -13.00 -23.90
C LEU A 84 -24.02 -14.03 -24.65
N ALA A 85 -23.40 -14.74 -25.59
CA ALA A 85 -23.92 -15.97 -26.14
C ALA A 85 -22.89 -17.11 -26.15
N GLU A 86 -23.40 -18.34 -26.16
CA GLU A 86 -22.64 -19.57 -26.35
C GLU A 86 -23.27 -20.39 -27.48
N PRO A 87 -22.58 -20.63 -28.61
CA PRO A 87 -21.28 -20.10 -29.03
C PRO A 87 -21.18 -18.57 -29.05
N ARG A 88 -19.95 -18.03 -28.89
CA ARG A 88 -19.69 -16.59 -28.83
C ARG A 88 -20.14 -15.88 -30.11
N PHE A 89 -20.57 -14.62 -29.97
CA PHE A 89 -20.82 -13.74 -31.10
C PHE A 89 -19.64 -13.70 -32.07
N GLY A 90 -19.93 -13.62 -33.36
CA GLY A 90 -18.96 -13.68 -34.45
C GLY A 90 -18.50 -15.08 -34.84
N THR A 91 -18.85 -16.12 -34.07
CA THR A 91 -18.50 -17.52 -34.39
C THR A 91 -19.35 -18.01 -35.57
N LYS A 92 -18.74 -18.79 -36.47
CA LYS A 92 -19.46 -19.48 -37.55
C LYS A 92 -19.98 -20.83 -37.06
N VAL A 93 -21.29 -21.07 -37.20
CA VAL A 93 -21.98 -22.27 -36.74
C VAL A 93 -22.79 -22.90 -37.86
N LYS A 94 -23.14 -24.18 -37.72
CA LYS A 94 -24.06 -24.84 -38.67
C LYS A 94 -25.49 -24.33 -38.46
N PRO A 95 -26.32 -24.24 -39.50
CA PRO A 95 -27.76 -23.98 -39.34
C PRO A 95 -28.40 -24.96 -38.34
N GLY A 96 -29.39 -24.51 -37.58
CA GLY A 96 -30.04 -25.33 -36.54
C GLY A 96 -29.19 -25.56 -35.28
N THR A 97 -28.00 -24.97 -35.16
CA THR A 97 -27.20 -25.04 -33.93
C THR A 97 -27.90 -24.30 -32.79
N THR A 98 -27.85 -24.88 -31.59
CA THR A 98 -28.37 -24.24 -30.38
C THR A 98 -27.46 -23.12 -29.91
N ILE A 99 -28.01 -21.92 -29.75
CA ILE A 99 -27.31 -20.75 -29.20
C ILE A 99 -27.91 -20.45 -27.82
N LYS A 100 -27.10 -20.50 -26.77
CA LYS A 100 -27.52 -20.05 -25.44
C LYS A 100 -27.23 -18.58 -25.28
N VAL A 101 -28.27 -17.79 -25.08
CA VAL A 101 -28.23 -16.33 -24.92
C VAL A 101 -28.36 -16.01 -23.44
N TYR A 102 -27.41 -15.24 -22.92
CA TYR A 102 -27.39 -14.77 -21.54
C TYR A 102 -27.90 -13.35 -21.46
N TYR A 103 -28.91 -13.13 -20.63
CA TYR A 103 -29.54 -11.82 -20.45
C TYR A 103 -29.48 -11.34 -19.01
N LEU A 104 -29.61 -10.04 -18.84
CA LEU A 104 -29.64 -9.38 -17.54
C LEU A 104 -31.04 -9.35 -16.95
N THR A 105 -31.12 -9.56 -15.64
CA THR A 105 -32.32 -9.27 -14.84
C THR A 105 -32.00 -8.18 -13.83
N ASN A 106 -33.02 -7.51 -13.30
CA ASN A 106 -32.83 -6.50 -12.25
C ASN A 106 -32.03 -7.05 -11.05
N GLU A 107 -32.26 -8.30 -10.65
CA GLU A 107 -31.49 -8.94 -9.59
C GLU A 107 -29.99 -9.04 -9.90
N VAL A 108 -29.64 -9.37 -11.15
CA VAL A 108 -28.25 -9.49 -11.59
C VAL A 108 -27.58 -8.13 -11.61
N ILE A 109 -28.28 -7.10 -12.09
CA ILE A 109 -27.79 -5.71 -12.12
C ILE A 109 -27.57 -5.20 -10.69
N GLU A 110 -28.51 -5.42 -9.77
CA GLU A 110 -28.37 -5.04 -8.37
C GLU A 110 -27.20 -5.77 -7.68
N LYS A 111 -27.07 -7.08 -7.90
CA LYS A 111 -25.93 -7.86 -7.38
C LYS A 111 -24.62 -7.33 -7.95
N SER A 112 -24.60 -6.92 -9.22
CA SER A 112 -23.43 -6.33 -9.88
C SER A 112 -23.07 -4.95 -9.31
N LYS A 113 -24.06 -4.11 -9.00
CA LYS A 113 -23.89 -2.82 -8.28
C LYS A 113 -23.33 -3.03 -6.87
N LYS A 114 -23.84 -4.02 -6.14
CA LYS A 114 -23.32 -4.43 -4.83
C LYS A 114 -21.88 -4.96 -4.93
N MET A 115 -21.55 -5.66 -6.01
CA MET A 115 -20.16 -6.07 -6.27
C MET A 115 -19.27 -4.85 -6.45
N LEU A 116 -19.68 -3.85 -7.23
CA LEU A 116 -18.93 -2.59 -7.42
C LEU A 116 -18.74 -1.82 -6.11
N SER A 117 -19.76 -1.74 -5.24
CA SER A 117 -19.61 -1.10 -3.93
C SER A 117 -18.75 -1.91 -2.95
N SER A 118 -18.64 -3.22 -3.16
CA SER A 118 -17.70 -4.10 -2.43
C SER A 118 -16.29 -4.11 -3.02
N VAL A 119 -16.05 -3.48 -4.19
CA VAL A 119 -14.71 -3.33 -4.73
C VAL A 119 -13.95 -2.39 -3.81
N ILE A 120 -12.99 -2.97 -3.12
CA ILE A 120 -12.06 -2.27 -2.27
C ILE A 120 -11.13 -1.45 -3.18
N TYR A 121 -11.27 -0.12 -3.19
CA TYR A 121 -10.33 0.75 -3.89
C TYR A 121 -9.02 0.83 -3.10
N GLU A 122 -7.90 0.69 -3.81
CA GLU A 122 -6.58 0.91 -3.26
C GLU A 122 -6.12 2.34 -3.57
N PHE A 123 -5.73 3.09 -2.54
CA PHE A 123 -5.21 4.45 -2.68
C PHE A 123 -4.02 4.67 -1.75
N LYS A 124 -3.21 5.69 -2.02
CA LYS A 124 -2.07 6.03 -1.14
C LYS A 124 -2.57 6.75 0.09
N ALA A 125 -2.09 6.36 1.27
CA ALA A 125 -2.44 7.00 2.53
C ALA A 125 -2.13 8.51 2.51
N PRO A 126 -3.12 9.39 2.74
CA PRO A 126 -2.91 10.83 2.74
C PRO A 126 -2.08 11.28 3.96
N LYS A 127 -1.48 12.45 3.85
CA LYS A 127 -0.68 13.03 4.94
C LYS A 127 -1.54 14.01 5.73
N VAL A 128 -2.20 13.51 6.77
CA VAL A 128 -3.07 14.31 7.65
C VAL A 128 -2.42 14.72 8.99
N ILE A 129 -1.14 14.37 9.19
CA ILE A 129 -0.40 14.77 10.41
C ILE A 129 -0.18 16.28 10.41
N GLY A 130 -0.56 16.93 11.51
CA GLY A 130 -0.48 18.37 11.69
C GLY A 130 -1.77 19.13 11.37
N LEU A 131 -2.73 18.49 10.69
CA LEU A 131 -4.07 19.04 10.48
C LEU A 131 -4.87 19.04 11.78
N ASN A 132 -5.96 19.79 11.78
CA ASN A 132 -6.98 19.68 12.82
C ASN A 132 -7.72 18.33 12.71
N ILE A 133 -8.12 17.75 13.84
CA ILE A 133 -8.81 16.47 13.92
C ILE A 133 -10.10 16.44 13.07
N TYR A 134 -10.85 17.54 13.01
CA TYR A 134 -12.08 17.61 12.21
C TYR A 134 -11.78 17.53 10.71
N GLU A 135 -10.79 18.29 10.23
CA GLU A 135 -10.36 18.27 8.83
C GLU A 135 -9.79 16.91 8.43
N ALA A 136 -8.90 16.37 9.28
CA ALA A 136 -8.31 15.05 9.08
C ALA A 136 -9.39 13.96 9.03
N ARG A 137 -10.43 14.09 9.85
CA ARG A 137 -11.56 13.17 9.87
C ARG A 137 -12.32 13.21 8.55
N THR A 138 -12.72 14.39 8.09
CA THR A 138 -13.45 14.56 6.83
C THR A 138 -12.66 14.01 5.65
N GLU A 139 -11.36 14.32 5.58
CA GLU A 139 -10.51 13.83 4.49
C GLU A 139 -10.41 12.30 4.49
N LEU A 140 -10.15 11.69 5.64
CA LEU A 140 -10.03 10.23 5.75
C LEU A 140 -11.37 9.50 5.54
N GLU A 141 -12.49 10.03 6.05
CA GLU A 141 -13.84 9.46 5.84
C GLU A 141 -14.27 9.56 4.38
N SER A 142 -13.90 10.63 3.66
CA SER A 142 -14.18 10.78 2.23
C SER A 142 -13.51 9.68 1.37
N LEU A 143 -12.40 9.12 1.86
CA LEU A 143 -11.71 7.98 1.25
C LEU A 143 -12.32 6.62 1.67
N GLY A 144 -13.43 6.66 2.42
CA GLY A 144 -14.16 5.50 2.93
C GLY A 144 -13.40 4.74 4.02
N LEU A 145 -12.52 5.42 4.77
CA LEU A 145 -11.80 4.84 5.91
C LEU A 145 -12.66 4.91 7.18
N ARG A 146 -12.45 3.96 8.09
CA ARG A 146 -13.10 3.95 9.40
C ARG A 146 -12.15 4.51 10.45
N ILE A 147 -12.54 5.62 11.07
CA ILE A 147 -11.67 6.39 11.96
C ILE A 147 -12.00 6.12 13.42
N TYR A 148 -10.95 5.91 14.21
CA TYR A 148 -11.01 5.92 15.66
C TYR A 148 -10.10 7.04 16.17
N GLU A 149 -10.60 7.83 17.10
CA GLU A 149 -9.88 8.97 17.64
C GLU A 149 -9.35 8.62 19.04
N LYS A 150 -8.13 9.03 19.35
CA LYS A 150 -7.52 8.81 20.67
C LYS A 150 -6.71 10.02 21.09
N ILE A 151 -7.01 10.54 22.28
CA ILE A 151 -6.26 11.63 22.89
C ILE A 151 -4.86 11.12 23.27
N GLU A 152 -3.84 11.92 22.99
CA GLU A 152 -2.44 11.66 23.37
C GLU A 152 -2.22 11.77 24.88
N GLN A 153 -1.14 11.16 25.37
CA GLN A 153 -0.69 11.38 26.73
C GLN A 153 0.18 12.65 26.82
N PRO A 154 0.20 13.35 27.96
CA PRO A 154 1.02 14.55 28.14
C PRO A 154 2.49 14.30 27.83
N ASN A 155 3.08 15.16 27.02
CA ASN A 155 4.49 15.05 26.62
C ASN A 155 5.05 16.42 26.27
N ILE A 156 6.29 16.68 26.66
CA ILE A 156 7.04 17.91 26.38
C ILE A 156 7.03 18.29 24.88
N HIS A 157 6.97 17.30 23.98
CA HIS A 157 6.90 17.55 22.53
C HIS A 157 5.60 18.23 22.06
N PHE A 158 4.55 18.25 22.89
CA PHE A 158 3.23 18.80 22.57
C PHE A 158 3.05 20.25 23.01
N VAL A 159 4.04 20.85 23.70
CA VAL A 159 3.96 22.24 24.20
C VAL A 159 3.69 23.27 23.10
N LYS A 160 4.20 23.02 21.88
CA LYS A 160 4.08 23.90 20.71
C LYS A 160 2.95 23.50 19.75
N LYS A 161 2.08 22.59 20.17
CA LYS A 161 0.96 22.11 19.35
C LYS A 161 -0.29 22.94 19.62
N GLU A 162 -1.22 22.86 18.69
CA GLU A 162 -2.52 23.52 18.75
C GLU A 162 -3.62 22.54 19.18
N ASP A 163 -4.72 23.09 19.70
CA ASP A 163 -5.88 22.29 20.09
C ASP A 163 -6.45 21.51 18.89
N GLY A 164 -6.80 20.25 19.13
CA GLY A 164 -7.28 19.34 18.10
C GLY A 164 -6.23 18.90 17.08
N GLN A 165 -4.95 19.25 17.25
CA GLN A 165 -3.94 18.94 16.24
C GLN A 165 -3.57 17.45 16.22
N VAL A 166 -3.59 16.84 15.03
CA VAL A 166 -3.21 15.44 14.81
C VAL A 166 -1.69 15.27 14.94
N THR A 167 -1.25 14.38 15.83
CA THR A 167 0.16 14.11 16.12
C THR A 167 0.70 12.91 15.36
N ARG A 168 -0.07 11.82 15.29
CA ARG A 168 0.30 10.58 14.61
C ARG A 168 -0.91 9.76 14.19
N LEU A 169 -0.66 8.82 13.28
CA LEU A 169 -1.65 7.89 12.74
C LEU A 169 -1.13 6.47 12.89
N THR A 170 -2.01 5.55 13.27
CA THR A 170 -1.74 4.12 13.20
C THR A 170 -2.62 3.50 12.14
N TYR A 171 -1.99 3.04 11.07
CA TYR A 171 -2.64 2.31 9.99
C TYR A 171 -2.70 0.80 10.30
N PRO A 172 -3.64 0.06 9.69
CA PRO A 172 -3.73 -1.37 9.92
C PRO A 172 -2.49 -2.10 9.40
N ASN A 173 -2.17 -3.22 10.05
CA ASN A 173 -1.04 -4.10 9.74
C ASN A 173 0.35 -3.42 9.74
N GLY A 174 0.51 -2.32 10.48
CA GLY A 174 1.79 -1.60 10.56
C GLY A 174 2.15 -0.81 9.30
N SER A 175 1.16 -0.54 8.44
CA SER A 175 1.34 0.28 7.24
C SER A 175 1.80 1.69 7.59
N ARG A 176 2.48 2.38 6.68
CA ARG A 176 3.02 3.73 6.89
C ARG A 176 2.33 4.74 5.97
N VAL A 177 2.58 6.02 6.22
CA VAL A 177 2.17 7.10 5.30
C VAL A 177 2.70 6.80 3.89
N GLY A 178 1.86 6.95 2.87
CA GLY A 178 2.16 6.59 1.48
C GLY A 178 2.00 5.11 1.13
N SER A 179 1.72 4.21 2.09
CA SER A 179 1.34 2.83 1.79
C SER A 179 -0.03 2.76 1.12
N LYS A 180 -0.26 1.68 0.35
CA LYS A 180 -1.58 1.42 -0.24
C LYS A 180 -2.57 1.02 0.84
N LEU A 181 -3.61 1.81 1.00
CA LEU A 181 -4.75 1.54 1.88
C LEU A 181 -5.95 1.13 1.05
N LYS A 182 -6.82 0.38 1.73
CA LYS A 182 -8.02 -0.20 1.21
C LYS A 182 -9.22 0.53 1.79
N THR A 183 -10.23 0.84 0.99
CA THR A 183 -11.52 1.34 1.50
C THR A 183 -12.06 0.41 2.59
N GLY A 184 -12.60 0.98 3.67
CA GLY A 184 -13.06 0.26 4.86
C GLY A 184 -11.97 -0.08 5.89
N ALA A 185 -10.69 0.22 5.61
CA ALA A 185 -9.60 0.07 6.56
C ALA A 185 -9.82 0.91 7.82
N ARG A 186 -9.46 0.35 8.98
CA ARG A 186 -9.55 1.03 10.28
C ARG A 186 -8.26 1.77 10.58
N ILE A 187 -8.37 3.05 10.92
CA ILE A 187 -7.22 3.91 11.26
C ILE A 187 -7.45 4.53 12.64
N LEU A 188 -6.39 4.54 13.45
CA LEU A 188 -6.40 5.21 14.75
C LEU A 188 -5.65 6.55 14.61
N VAL A 189 -6.36 7.64 14.87
CA VAL A 189 -5.86 9.01 14.80
C VAL A 189 -5.57 9.49 16.22
N TYR A 190 -4.34 9.92 16.45
CA TYR A 190 -3.93 10.51 17.72
C TYR A 190 -3.89 12.02 17.60
N TYR A 191 -4.48 12.71 18.57
CA TYR A 191 -4.51 14.16 18.61
C TYR A 191 -4.27 14.68 20.03
N VAL A 192 -3.92 15.95 20.12
CA VAL A 192 -3.77 16.68 21.39
C VAL A 192 -4.92 17.65 21.57
N ASN A 193 -5.33 17.85 22.81
CA ASN A 193 -6.27 18.90 23.19
C ASN A 193 -5.59 19.91 24.14
N ASP A 194 -6.28 21.00 24.44
CA ASP A 194 -5.79 22.05 25.35
C ASP A 194 -5.35 21.53 26.73
N GLU A 195 -6.04 20.53 27.27
CA GLU A 195 -5.69 19.90 28.55
C GLU A 195 -4.32 19.23 28.49
N ILE A 196 -4.10 18.42 27.46
CA ILE A 196 -2.83 17.72 27.22
C ILE A 196 -1.70 18.72 26.95
N ILE A 197 -1.97 19.79 26.20
CA ILE A 197 -0.99 20.86 25.93
C ILE A 197 -0.60 21.56 27.24
N THR A 198 -1.59 21.86 28.10
CA THR A 198 -1.36 22.50 29.41
C THR A 198 -0.54 21.61 30.33
N GLN A 199 -0.90 20.32 30.46
CA GLN A 199 -0.13 19.36 31.24
C GLN A 199 1.30 19.19 30.69
N SER A 200 1.46 19.24 29.37
CA SER A 200 2.77 19.18 28.71
C SER A 200 3.66 20.39 29.06
N ARG A 201 3.07 21.59 29.21
CA ARG A 201 3.77 22.80 29.68
C ARG A 201 4.20 22.68 31.13
N LEU A 202 3.37 22.08 31.99
CA LEU A 202 3.73 21.81 33.39
C LEU A 202 4.95 20.89 33.47
N ILE A 203 4.96 19.78 32.72
CA ILE A 203 6.08 18.84 32.66
C ILE A 203 7.38 19.54 32.21
N LEU A 204 7.29 20.42 31.20
CA LEU A 204 8.45 21.19 30.75
C LEU A 204 8.99 22.10 31.88
N SER A 205 8.10 22.81 32.57
CA SER A 205 8.48 23.71 33.65
C SER A 205 9.14 23.00 34.83
N GLU A 206 8.64 21.81 35.20
CA GLU A 206 9.24 20.97 36.25
C GLU A 206 10.61 20.46 35.85
N LYS A 207 10.76 20.01 34.61
CA LYS A 207 12.07 19.54 34.09
C LYS A 207 13.11 20.66 34.10
N GLU A 208 12.71 21.89 33.76
CA GLU A 208 13.61 23.05 33.80
C GLU A 208 14.00 23.44 35.22
N LYS A 209 13.05 23.44 36.17
CA LYS A 209 13.33 23.66 37.61
C LYS A 209 14.32 22.62 38.14
N ASN A 210 14.05 21.34 37.89
CA ASN A 210 14.92 20.24 38.31
C ASN A 210 16.33 20.37 37.70
N LYS A 211 16.44 20.76 36.43
CA LYS A 211 17.73 20.99 35.77
C LYS A 211 18.50 22.15 36.42
N LYS A 212 17.82 23.26 36.73
CA LYS A 212 18.43 24.41 37.43
C LYS A 212 18.91 24.04 38.83
N GLU A 213 18.11 23.28 39.57
CA GLU A 213 18.50 22.79 40.90
C GLU A 213 19.69 21.84 40.85
N MET A 214 19.73 20.90 39.90
CA MET A 214 20.89 20.02 39.71
C MET A 214 22.15 20.80 39.38
N LEU A 215 22.08 21.78 38.47
CA LEU A 215 23.21 22.65 38.13
C LEU A 215 23.67 23.48 39.33
N GLY A 216 22.73 24.00 40.14
CA GLY A 216 23.04 24.71 41.37
C GLY A 216 23.78 23.83 42.39
N LYS A 217 23.34 22.57 42.57
CA LYS A 217 24.01 21.58 43.44
C LYS A 217 25.43 21.28 42.94
N ILE A 218 25.61 21.07 41.64
CA ILE A 218 26.93 20.82 41.02
C ILE A 218 27.87 22.02 41.22
N ASN A 219 27.39 23.24 40.97
CA ASN A 219 28.18 24.46 41.16
C ASN A 219 28.57 24.66 42.63
N LYS A 220 27.68 24.33 43.57
CA LYS A 220 27.98 24.39 45.01
C LYS A 220 29.07 23.37 45.40
N VAL A 221 28.96 22.13 44.92
CA VAL A 221 29.96 21.06 45.17
C VAL A 221 31.33 21.46 44.61
N THR A 222 31.39 21.92 43.36
CA THR A 222 32.66 22.35 42.73
C THR A 222 33.28 23.56 43.44
N SER A 223 32.48 24.54 43.87
CA SER A 223 32.97 25.68 44.65
C SER A 223 33.52 25.28 46.03
N ASN A 224 32.90 24.31 46.70
CA ASN A 224 33.36 23.79 47.98
C ASN A 224 34.66 22.99 47.84
N VAL A 225 34.80 22.20 46.77
CA VAL A 225 36.05 21.50 46.44
C VAL A 225 37.16 22.49 46.14
N ALA A 226 36.90 23.54 45.35
CA ALA A 226 37.87 24.59 45.06
C ALA A 226 38.31 25.35 46.33
N LYS A 227 37.37 25.67 47.23
CA LYS A 227 37.68 26.30 48.53
C LYS A 227 38.51 25.38 49.43
N GLY A 228 38.15 24.11 49.56
CA GLY A 228 38.89 23.13 50.36
C GLY A 228 40.33 22.89 49.86
N ILE A 229 40.54 22.91 48.54
CA ILE A 229 41.88 22.85 47.95
C ILE A 229 42.67 24.12 48.28
N SER A 230 42.05 25.31 48.15
CA SER A 230 42.70 26.59 48.46
C SER A 230 43.10 26.73 49.94
N GLU A 231 42.25 26.28 50.86
CA GLU A 231 42.50 26.32 52.31
C GLU A 231 43.59 25.33 52.73
N ASN A 232 43.65 24.14 52.12
CA ASN A 232 44.74 23.19 52.37
C ASN A 232 46.08 23.71 51.83
N THR A 233 46.12 24.39 50.67
CA THR A 233 47.36 25.03 50.19
C THR A 233 47.77 26.27 51.00
N ALA A 234 46.83 27.03 51.54
CA ALA A 234 47.12 28.19 52.40
C ALA A 234 47.66 27.77 53.78
N ASN A 235 47.12 26.68 54.35
CA ASN A 235 47.61 26.12 55.62
C ASN A 235 48.92 25.33 55.48
N ALA A 236 49.16 24.68 54.33
CA ALA A 236 50.46 24.10 54.01
C ALA A 236 51.55 25.17 53.88
N LYS A 237 51.28 26.31 53.23
CA LYS A 237 52.26 27.41 53.14
C LYS A 237 52.58 28.06 54.50
N LYS A 238 51.59 28.24 55.39
CA LYS A 238 51.82 28.81 56.75
C LYS A 238 52.57 27.86 57.70
N SER A 239 52.44 26.54 57.53
CA SER A 239 53.19 25.56 58.34
C SER A 239 54.62 25.29 57.84
N ILE A 240 54.90 25.59 56.57
CA ILE A 240 56.26 25.52 55.99
C ILE A 240 57.04 26.81 56.27
N SER A 241 56.41 27.99 56.23
CA SER A 241 57.08 29.27 56.53
C SER A 241 57.50 29.42 58.01
N SER A 242 56.84 28.73 58.94
CA SER A 242 57.21 28.75 60.36
C SER A 242 58.33 27.77 60.75
N LYS A 243 58.71 26.83 59.86
CA LYS A 243 59.82 25.88 60.08
C LYS A 243 61.14 26.28 59.42
N ILE A 244 61.13 27.16 58.41
CA ILE A 244 62.35 27.54 57.67
C ILE A 244 63.17 28.65 58.37
N GLY A 245 62.56 29.43 59.27
CA GLY A 245 63.25 30.53 59.97
C GLY A 245 64.22 30.13 61.09
N LYS A 246 64.35 28.84 61.45
CA LYS A 246 65.15 28.40 62.61
C LYS A 246 66.34 27.48 62.30
N THR A 247 66.64 27.20 61.04
CA THR A 247 67.70 26.22 60.68
C THR A 247 68.71 26.75 59.66
N LEU A 248 69.27 27.94 59.88
CA LEU A 248 70.47 28.41 59.16
C LEU A 248 71.39 29.11 60.16
N GLY A 249 72.20 28.30 60.86
CA GLY A 249 73.21 28.79 61.79
C GLY A 249 73.95 27.64 62.45
N LYS A 250 74.89 27.01 61.73
CA LYS A 250 76.18 26.41 62.20
C LYS A 250 76.60 25.16 61.41
N LYS A 251 77.68 25.31 60.65
CA LYS A 251 78.80 24.36 60.46
C LYS A 251 79.86 25.11 59.63
N LYS A 252 81.17 25.07 59.89
CA LYS A 252 82.01 23.92 60.24
C LYS A 252 83.37 24.37 60.83
N LYS A 253 83.98 23.49 61.62
CA LYS A 253 85.30 23.56 62.28
C LYS A 253 86.49 23.40 61.30
N LYS A 254 87.65 23.96 61.69
CA LYS A 254 89.05 23.54 61.40
C LYS A 254 89.24 22.02 61.64
N SER A 255 90.16 21.28 61.06
CA SER A 255 91.63 21.46 60.98
C SER A 255 92.22 20.29 60.17
N GLU A 256 93.37 20.49 59.55
CA GLU A 256 94.27 19.39 59.15
C GLU A 256 95.71 19.86 59.37
N GLU A 257 96.51 19.04 60.08
CA GLU A 257 97.93 19.27 60.34
C GLU A 257 98.69 17.95 60.07
N SER A 258 99.66 18.06 59.15
CA SER A 258 100.94 17.36 59.00
C SER A 258 101.14 15.85 59.26
N LYS A 259 101.81 15.27 58.24
CA LYS A 259 102.75 14.13 58.17
C LYS A 259 102.18 12.72 58.05
#